data_AF-A0A966IT69-F1
#
_entry.id   AF-A0A966IT69-F1
#
_cell.length_a   1.000
_cell.length_b   1.000
_cell.length_c   1.000
_cell.angle_alpha   90.00
_cell.angle_beta   90.00
_cell.angle_gamma   90.00
#
_symmetry.space_group_name_H-M   'P 1'
#
loop_
_entity.id
_entity.type
_entity.pdbx_description
1 polymer ?
#
loop_
_entity_poly.entity_id
_entity_poly.type
_entity_poly.pdbx_seq_one_letter_code
_entity_poly.pdbx_strand_id
1 'polypeptide(L)'
;MRISKLLNKISLSIIFSFLLLSNNVMAEETPVDIWNIDKKEIEKISTENLTSTEEISENRNITESDIYNMQSQNQRDLIQLDTVVKSQEVKIVGLYDPEDNGLDINMWINSDGDKLKNMFENINSMNLSRDANEILDIALLTNAYYPSKNITEDEFTKFKSNWLIKYANFDLIEEYLIKNQIVNENPELAKYLVDQYLSQSNVEKSCEFFSKIIEPINDDYLSKFNVYCLINNNKIDEAILIYDLKKELGFKDQYFEKKLNFLVGYTEEIDETISEKSILDFHLAHRTNPKFSFEPKEVTSKLIWKYLSTSNLLFNVNEIEITDIDKIAIVEKAVHEKNYSETDLYELYKRFQFKIDQLLNATELYKSLPTTEAKALIYQRILLTSDTNKKLELIKILKDIFIKENISLAFDDELKKFLKELDPDTIPANFTTFYTTSLNQEENLDKKIKFDNKVIHQSKLINYFGGGY
;
A
#
# COMPACT_ATOMS: atom_id res chain seq x y z
N MET A 1 5.77 75.89 -29.28
CA MET A 1 6.66 75.97 -28.11
C MET A 1 6.47 74.66 -27.34
N ARG A 2 7.10 73.54 -27.72
CA ARG A 2 8.52 73.11 -27.58
C ARG A 2 8.92 72.87 -26.11
N ILE A 3 9.59 71.73 -25.87
CA ILE A 3 10.05 71.16 -24.58
C ILE A 3 8.88 70.52 -23.80
N SER A 4 8.92 69.27 -23.32
CA SER A 4 10.04 68.32 -23.14
C SER A 4 9.85 66.99 -23.90
N LYS A 5 10.94 66.48 -24.51
CA LYS A 5 10.98 65.13 -25.12
C LYS A 5 12.36 64.46 -24.92
N LEU A 6 13.00 64.72 -23.77
CA LEU A 6 14.44 64.53 -23.55
C LEU A 6 14.83 63.80 -22.25
N LEU A 7 13.87 63.21 -21.52
CA LEU A 7 14.13 62.50 -20.25
C LEU A 7 14.18 60.97 -20.37
N ASN A 8 13.87 60.38 -21.53
CA ASN A 8 13.82 58.92 -21.72
C ASN A 8 14.92 58.36 -22.65
N LYS A 9 16.10 58.99 -22.67
CA LYS A 9 17.30 58.48 -23.37
C LYS A 9 18.59 58.49 -22.55
N ILE A 10 18.60 59.12 -21.37
CA ILE A 10 19.78 59.17 -20.48
C ILE A 10 19.69 58.07 -19.41
N SER A 11 18.49 57.77 -18.89
CA SER A 11 18.25 56.65 -17.97
C SER A 11 18.67 55.29 -18.53
N LEU A 12 18.39 55.03 -19.81
CA LEU A 12 18.75 53.78 -20.47
C LEU A 12 20.28 53.61 -20.65
N SER A 13 21.02 54.71 -20.78
CA SER A 13 22.48 54.68 -20.93
C SER A 13 23.19 54.35 -19.62
N ILE A 14 22.64 54.76 -18.48
CA ILE A 14 23.24 54.53 -17.15
C ILE A 14 23.10 53.05 -16.73
N ILE A 15 21.98 52.41 -17.08
CA ILE A 15 21.76 50.97 -16.82
C ILE A 15 22.74 50.11 -17.64
N PHE A 16 23.03 50.48 -18.89
CA PHE A 16 23.99 49.75 -19.72
C PHE A 16 25.45 49.93 -19.28
N SER A 17 25.78 51.00 -18.53
CA SER A 17 27.12 51.24 -17.99
C SER A 17 27.43 50.42 -16.74
N PHE A 18 26.42 49.95 -16.00
CA PHE A 18 26.62 49.14 -14.79
C PHE A 18 26.85 47.64 -15.10
N LEU A 19 26.56 47.21 -16.34
CA LEU A 19 26.65 45.82 -16.79
C LEU A 19 28.02 45.43 -17.38
N LEU A 20 28.99 46.37 -17.39
CA LEU A 20 30.33 46.20 -17.96
C LEU A 20 31.46 46.28 -16.90
N LEU A 21 31.12 46.21 -15.61
CA LEU A 21 32.05 46.31 -14.48
C LEU A 21 31.92 45.16 -13.46
N SER A 22 31.23 44.08 -13.80
CA SER A 22 31.35 42.80 -13.07
C SER A 22 32.72 42.20 -13.35
N ASN A 23 33.57 42.12 -12.33
CA ASN A 23 34.93 41.58 -12.43
C ASN A 23 34.94 40.16 -13.00
N ASN A 24 35.83 39.89 -13.95
CA ASN A 24 36.18 38.53 -14.34
C ASN A 24 36.94 37.87 -13.18
N VAL A 25 36.24 37.11 -12.33
CA VAL A 25 36.88 36.09 -11.50
C VAL A 25 36.99 34.85 -12.37
N MET A 26 38.18 34.62 -12.92
CA MET A 26 38.54 33.30 -13.45
C MET A 26 38.64 32.34 -12.26
N ALA A 27 37.71 31.40 -12.16
CA ALA A 27 37.89 30.23 -11.31
C ALA A 27 38.77 29.22 -12.06
N GLU A 28 40.06 29.17 -11.75
CA GLU A 28 40.90 28.04 -12.11
C GLU A 28 40.60 26.87 -11.16
N GLU A 29 39.55 26.10 -11.45
CA GLU A 29 39.38 24.76 -10.89
C GLU A 29 40.14 23.75 -11.74
N THR A 30 41.47 23.69 -11.55
CA THR A 30 42.19 22.45 -11.78
C THR A 30 42.09 21.60 -10.51
N PRO A 31 41.82 20.29 -10.61
CA PRO A 31 41.72 19.44 -9.43
C PRO A 31 43.09 19.37 -8.74
N VAL A 32 43.15 19.80 -7.48
CA VAL A 32 44.36 19.69 -6.66
C VAL A 32 44.53 18.23 -6.26
N ASP A 33 45.56 17.58 -6.81
CA ASP A 33 45.97 16.25 -6.37
C ASP A 33 46.57 16.34 -4.96
N ILE A 34 45.83 15.85 -3.97
CA ILE A 34 46.15 15.94 -2.55
C ILE A 34 47.26 14.96 -2.12
N TRP A 35 47.80 14.15 -3.06
CA TRP A 35 48.81 13.12 -2.78
C TRP A 35 50.23 13.47 -3.25
N ASN A 36 50.46 14.66 -3.79
CA ASN A 36 51.78 15.05 -4.31
C ASN A 36 52.65 15.80 -3.29
N ILE A 37 53.14 15.09 -2.27
CA ILE A 37 54.16 15.60 -1.33
C ILE A 37 55.55 15.18 -1.82
N ASP A 38 56.15 16.00 -2.69
CA ASP A 38 57.55 15.84 -3.08
C ASP A 38 58.45 16.98 -2.59
N LYS A 39 59.69 16.63 -2.22
CA LYS A 39 60.52 17.38 -1.26
C LYS A 39 61.30 18.54 -1.89
N LYS A 40 61.44 19.65 -1.15
CA LYS A 40 62.62 20.54 -1.02
C LYS A 40 62.29 21.74 -0.12
N GLU A 41 63.21 22.35 0.64
CA GLU A 41 64.64 22.12 0.86
C GLU A 41 65.00 22.59 2.29
N ILE A 42 65.88 21.89 3.02
CA ILE A 42 66.33 22.27 4.37
C ILE A 42 67.76 22.84 4.27
N GLU A 43 68.00 24.01 4.84
CA GLU A 43 69.36 24.54 5.00
C GLU A 43 70.14 23.80 6.10
N LYS A 44 71.42 23.52 5.83
CA LYS A 44 72.32 22.70 6.66
C LYS A 44 72.73 23.43 7.94
N ILE A 45 72.97 22.73 9.06
CA ILE A 45 74.25 22.13 9.53
C ILE A 45 73.91 21.40 10.87
N SER A 46 74.48 20.25 11.28
CA SER A 46 75.67 19.49 10.84
C SER A 46 75.46 17.96 10.71
N THR A 47 76.55 17.30 10.34
CA THR A 47 76.86 15.86 10.19
C THR A 47 76.91 15.01 11.47
N GLU A 48 76.40 13.77 11.39
CA GLU A 48 77.07 12.44 11.57
C GLU A 48 75.96 11.35 11.77
N ASN A 49 75.97 10.13 11.23
CA ASN A 49 76.74 9.48 10.15
C ASN A 49 76.00 8.16 9.71
N LEU A 50 76.09 7.76 8.43
CA LEU A 50 75.93 6.37 7.88
C LEU A 50 74.58 5.60 8.14
N THR A 51 73.70 5.42 7.14
CA THR A 51 73.55 4.23 6.23
C THR A 51 73.37 2.86 6.94
N SER A 52 72.43 1.96 6.61
CA SER A 52 71.71 1.70 5.34
C SER A 52 70.43 0.84 5.50
N THR A 53 69.50 0.96 4.55
CA THR A 53 68.43 0.02 4.09
C THR A 53 68.19 -1.32 4.81
N GLU A 54 66.93 -1.59 5.19
CA GLU A 54 66.08 -2.66 4.61
C GLU A 54 64.61 -2.54 5.06
N GLU A 55 63.68 -3.27 4.44
CA GLU A 55 62.22 -3.19 4.62
C GLU A 55 61.71 -3.91 5.90
N ILE A 56 60.45 -3.62 6.29
CA ILE A 56 59.44 -4.51 6.94
C ILE A 56 58.67 -3.86 8.13
N SER A 57 57.33 -3.93 8.03
CA SER A 57 56.28 -3.78 9.06
C SER A 57 56.33 -2.65 10.09
N GLU A 58 55.39 -1.70 9.99
CA GLU A 58 55.02 -0.87 11.14
C GLU A 58 54.07 -1.61 12.08
N ASN A 59 54.62 -2.16 13.16
CA ASN A 59 53.86 -2.53 14.35
C ASN A 59 54.22 -1.54 15.47
N ARG A 60 53.49 -0.42 15.57
CA ARG A 60 53.79 0.64 16.54
C ARG A 60 53.20 0.32 17.92
N ASN A 61 54.00 -0.34 18.75
CA ASN A 61 53.77 -0.37 20.19
C ASN A 61 53.90 1.06 20.76
N ILE A 62 52.89 1.51 21.50
CA ILE A 62 52.98 2.71 22.33
C ILE A 62 53.66 2.30 23.64
N THR A 63 54.77 2.93 23.97
CA THR A 63 55.47 2.72 25.24
C THR A 63 54.75 3.42 26.38
N GLU A 64 54.29 2.67 27.38
CA GLU A 64 53.82 3.22 28.65
C GLU A 64 54.95 3.98 29.37
N SER A 65 54.62 5.10 30.01
CA SER A 65 55.55 5.82 30.87
C SER A 65 55.70 5.13 32.23
N ASP A 66 56.94 4.88 32.66
CA ASP A 66 57.33 4.11 33.86
C ASP A 66 56.75 4.57 35.23
N ILE A 67 55.98 5.66 35.27
CA ILE A 67 55.35 6.18 36.49
C ILE A 67 54.26 5.23 37.03
N TYR A 68 53.61 4.43 36.18
CA TYR A 68 52.51 3.54 36.59
C TYR A 68 52.93 2.17 37.15
N ASN A 69 54.18 1.74 36.93
CA ASN A 69 54.69 0.43 37.37
C ASN A 69 54.97 0.31 38.88
N MET A 70 54.76 1.38 39.67
CA MET A 70 55.03 1.41 41.11
C MET A 70 53.86 0.98 42.02
N GLN A 71 52.69 0.63 41.48
CA GLN A 71 51.53 0.16 42.27
C GLN A 71 51.30 -1.35 42.13
N SER A 72 52.13 -2.16 42.76
CA SER A 72 51.91 -3.61 42.83
C SER A 72 50.84 -3.98 43.86
N GLN A 73 50.06 -5.02 43.53
CA GLN A 73 49.25 -5.83 44.46
C GLN A 73 48.00 -5.17 45.08
N ASN A 74 46.99 -4.97 44.25
CA ASN A 74 45.65 -5.50 44.53
C ASN A 74 44.95 -5.82 43.21
N GLN A 75 44.26 -6.96 43.12
CA GLN A 75 43.40 -7.24 41.96
C GLN A 75 42.31 -6.18 41.91
N ARG A 76 42.38 -5.33 40.90
CA ARG A 76 41.24 -4.59 40.36
C ARG A 76 41.14 -5.02 38.92
N ASP A 77 39.98 -5.55 38.55
CA ASP A 77 39.71 -5.90 37.17
C ASP A 77 39.96 -4.66 36.30
N LEU A 78 40.79 -4.82 35.27
CA LEU A 78 41.00 -3.78 34.27
C LEU A 78 39.65 -3.54 33.59
N ILE A 79 39.00 -2.42 33.92
CA ILE A 79 37.84 -1.94 33.19
C ILE A 79 38.32 -1.69 31.77
N GLN A 80 37.92 -2.59 30.86
CA GLN A 80 38.24 -2.52 29.44
C GLN A 80 37.37 -1.43 28.80
N LEU A 81 37.71 -0.17 29.09
CA LEU A 81 37.12 0.98 28.43
C LEU A 81 37.66 1.02 27.00
N ASP A 82 36.76 0.70 26.06
CA ASP A 82 36.89 0.70 24.59
C ASP A 82 36.60 -0.65 23.91
N THR A 83 35.62 -1.40 24.42
CA THR A 83 34.62 -1.89 23.47
C THR A 83 33.80 -0.69 23.02
N VAL A 84 33.86 -0.34 21.73
CA VAL A 84 32.82 0.49 21.12
C VAL A 84 31.54 -0.31 21.26
N VAL A 85 30.75 0.01 22.28
CA VAL A 85 29.38 -0.45 22.40
C VAL A 85 28.68 0.12 21.17
N LYS A 86 28.51 -0.72 20.14
CA LYS A 86 27.43 -0.52 19.19
C LYS A 86 26.18 -0.53 20.05
N SER A 87 25.67 0.65 20.37
CA SER A 87 24.33 0.80 20.91
C SER A 87 23.42 0.14 19.88
N GLN A 88 22.95 -1.06 20.20
CA GLN A 88 21.80 -1.61 19.51
C GLN A 88 20.67 -0.67 19.88
N GLU A 89 20.41 0.30 19.00
CA GLU A 89 19.26 1.18 19.12
C GLU A 89 18.03 0.28 19.08
N VAL A 90 17.43 0.04 20.24
CA VAL A 90 16.21 -0.75 20.34
C VAL A 90 15.10 0.14 19.77
N LYS A 91 14.84 0.00 18.46
CA LYS A 91 13.75 0.70 17.78
C LYS A 91 12.43 0.22 18.39
N ILE A 92 11.80 1.06 19.19
CA ILE A 92 10.43 0.81 19.67
C ILE A 92 9.49 1.32 18.59
N VAL A 93 8.65 0.43 18.06
CA VAL A 93 7.80 0.71 16.90
C VAL A 93 6.32 0.63 17.29
N GLY A 94 5.63 1.78 17.26
CA GLY A 94 4.24 1.94 17.68
C GLY A 94 3.67 3.35 17.45
N LEU A 95 2.47 3.59 17.96
CA LEU A 95 1.68 4.82 17.84
C LEU A 95 1.30 5.40 19.20
N TYR A 96 0.97 4.54 20.15
CA TYR A 96 0.42 4.93 21.46
C TYR A 96 1.46 4.82 22.57
N ASP A 97 1.38 5.72 23.54
CA ASP A 97 2.09 5.56 24.80
C ASP A 97 1.45 4.41 25.61
N PRO A 98 2.23 3.51 26.25
CA PRO A 98 1.70 2.53 27.19
C PRO A 98 0.86 3.15 28.30
N GLU A 99 1.27 4.31 28.85
CA GLU A 99 0.61 4.92 30.00
C GLU A 99 -0.83 5.38 29.66
N ASP A 100 -1.07 5.88 28.45
CA ASP A 100 -2.40 6.31 27.96
C ASP A 100 -3.45 5.19 28.05
N ASN A 101 -3.01 3.94 27.93
CA ASN A 101 -3.86 2.75 27.93
C ASN A 101 -3.71 1.89 29.19
N GLY A 102 -2.93 2.34 30.18
CA GLY A 102 -2.63 1.58 31.40
C GLY A 102 -1.80 0.31 31.15
N LEU A 103 -0.99 0.31 30.10
CA LEU A 103 -0.08 -0.77 29.71
C LEU A 103 1.35 -0.46 30.18
N ASP A 104 2.20 -1.49 30.21
CA ASP A 104 3.63 -1.37 30.54
C ASP A 104 4.47 -1.54 29.27
N ILE A 105 5.54 -0.75 29.11
CA ILE A 105 6.46 -0.83 27.95
C ILE A 105 7.09 -2.23 27.77
N ASN A 106 7.12 -3.04 28.83
CA ASN A 106 7.63 -4.41 28.86
C ASN A 106 6.54 -5.47 28.62
N MET A 107 5.29 -5.09 28.31
CA MET A 107 4.11 -5.99 28.22
C MET A 107 4.35 -7.24 27.35
N TRP A 108 5.17 -7.13 26.31
CA TRP A 108 5.48 -8.24 25.42
C TRP A 108 6.77 -9.00 25.75
N ILE A 109 7.74 -8.43 26.50
CA ILE A 109 9.08 -9.02 26.71
C ILE A 109 9.02 -10.48 27.17
N ASN A 110 8.16 -10.76 28.15
CA ASN A 110 8.03 -12.09 28.74
C ASN A 110 7.20 -13.09 27.92
N SER A 111 6.56 -12.61 26.85
CA SER A 111 5.70 -13.40 25.97
C SER A 111 6.49 -14.47 25.21
N ASP A 112 5.79 -15.55 24.88
CA ASP A 112 6.32 -16.73 24.19
C ASP A 112 5.82 -16.75 22.74
N GLY A 113 6.76 -16.59 21.80
CA GLY A 113 6.54 -16.50 20.37
C GLY A 113 5.67 -17.60 19.77
N ASP A 114 5.87 -18.85 20.19
CA ASP A 114 5.10 -19.98 19.66
C ASP A 114 3.64 -19.92 20.11
N LYS A 115 3.37 -19.40 21.32
CA LYS A 115 2.01 -19.15 21.79
C LYS A 115 1.37 -17.98 21.02
N LEU A 116 2.14 -16.93 20.74
CA LEU A 116 1.66 -15.79 19.94
C LEU A 116 1.30 -16.21 18.51
N LYS A 117 2.17 -17.00 17.84
CA LYS A 117 1.91 -17.59 16.50
C LYS A 117 0.54 -18.27 16.46
N ASN A 118 0.32 -19.22 17.37
CA ASN A 118 -0.96 -19.92 17.51
C ASN A 118 -2.15 -18.98 17.83
N MET A 119 -1.97 -17.94 18.66
CA MET A 119 -3.04 -16.99 18.97
C MET A 119 -3.43 -16.13 17.77
N PHE A 120 -2.45 -15.57 17.04
CA PHE A 120 -2.71 -14.72 15.88
C PHE A 120 -3.30 -15.50 14.71
N GLU A 121 -2.91 -16.76 14.48
CA GLU A 121 -3.58 -17.64 13.51
C GLU A 121 -5.08 -17.80 13.81
N ASN A 122 -5.43 -18.08 15.08
CA ASN A 122 -6.81 -18.19 15.51
C ASN A 122 -7.58 -16.86 15.35
N ILE A 123 -7.00 -15.73 15.77
CA ILE A 123 -7.58 -14.39 15.62
C ILE A 123 -7.79 -14.04 14.15
N ASN A 124 -6.85 -14.40 13.28
CA ASN A 124 -6.95 -14.16 11.84
C ASN A 124 -8.08 -14.96 11.19
N SER A 125 -8.44 -16.13 11.72
CA SER A 125 -9.60 -16.91 11.25
C SER A 125 -10.98 -16.36 11.65
N MET A 126 -11.05 -15.42 12.61
CA MET A 126 -12.31 -14.95 13.20
C MET A 126 -12.75 -13.57 12.67
N ASN A 127 -14.07 -13.37 12.61
CA ASN A 127 -14.68 -12.04 12.48
C ASN A 127 -14.86 -11.45 13.88
N LEU A 128 -14.09 -10.42 14.18
CA LEU A 128 -14.07 -9.74 15.47
C LEU A 128 -15.14 -8.63 15.54
N SER A 129 -15.59 -8.30 16.75
CA SER A 129 -16.43 -7.11 16.99
C SER A 129 -15.59 -5.83 16.89
N ARG A 130 -16.26 -4.67 16.75
CA ARG A 130 -15.59 -3.36 16.70
C ARG A 130 -14.67 -3.17 17.92
N ASP A 131 -15.20 -3.40 19.11
CA ASP A 131 -14.46 -3.27 20.38
C ASP A 131 -13.26 -4.22 20.45
N ALA A 132 -13.36 -5.41 19.86
CA ALA A 132 -12.25 -6.38 19.84
C ALA A 132 -11.15 -6.00 18.83
N ASN A 133 -11.50 -5.33 17.72
CA ASN A 133 -10.52 -4.72 16.83
C ASN A 133 -9.77 -3.58 17.54
N GLU A 134 -10.52 -2.68 18.20
CA GLU A 134 -9.99 -1.51 18.92
C GLU A 134 -9.01 -1.92 20.05
N ILE A 135 -9.36 -2.95 20.84
CA ILE A 135 -8.46 -3.53 21.85
C ILE A 135 -7.17 -4.08 21.21
N LEU A 136 -7.26 -4.70 20.03
CA LEU A 136 -6.11 -5.32 19.37
C LEU A 136 -5.22 -4.30 18.67
N ASP A 137 -5.80 -3.23 18.10
CA ASP A 137 -5.08 -2.05 17.62
C ASP A 137 -4.26 -1.42 18.75
N ILE A 138 -4.88 -1.18 19.91
CA ILE A 138 -4.18 -0.66 21.10
C ILE A 138 -3.05 -1.60 21.51
N ALA A 139 -3.31 -2.90 21.66
CA ALA A 139 -2.30 -3.86 22.14
C ALA A 139 -1.10 -4.02 21.18
N LEU A 140 -1.33 -4.00 19.86
CA LEU A 140 -0.27 -4.17 18.86
C LEU A 140 0.47 -2.87 18.54
N LEU A 141 -0.21 -1.73 18.56
CA LEU A 141 0.33 -0.43 18.17
C LEU A 141 0.77 0.40 19.39
N THR A 142 0.71 -0.12 20.60
CA THR A 142 1.40 0.49 21.77
C THR A 142 2.91 0.37 21.61
N ASN A 143 3.63 1.44 21.97
CA ASN A 143 5.09 1.50 22.02
C ASN A 143 5.63 0.56 23.11
N ALA A 144 6.06 -0.64 22.74
CA ALA A 144 6.55 -1.65 23.67
C ALA A 144 7.71 -2.46 23.09
N TYR A 145 8.57 -2.97 23.97
CA TYR A 145 9.65 -3.89 23.61
C TYR A 145 9.12 -5.21 23.08
N TYR A 146 9.72 -5.78 22.03
CA TYR A 146 9.28 -7.03 21.42
C TYR A 146 9.51 -8.27 22.32
N PRO A 147 8.80 -9.40 22.10
CA PRO A 147 8.99 -10.60 22.91
C PRO A 147 10.39 -11.21 22.76
N SER A 148 11.02 -11.59 23.88
CA SER A 148 12.39 -12.10 23.86
C SER A 148 12.50 -13.63 23.70
N LYS A 149 11.37 -14.36 23.57
CA LYS A 149 11.33 -15.84 23.57
C LYS A 149 10.66 -16.35 22.29
N ASN A 150 11.32 -17.28 21.59
CA ASN A 150 10.79 -18.06 20.46
C ASN A 150 10.24 -17.25 19.26
N ILE A 151 10.63 -15.98 19.11
CA ILE A 151 10.22 -15.12 17.99
C ILE A 151 11.32 -14.09 17.70
N THR A 152 11.43 -13.64 16.44
CA THR A 152 12.27 -12.50 16.06
C THR A 152 11.48 -11.20 15.99
N GLU A 153 12.18 -10.06 16.01
CA GLU A 153 11.57 -8.74 15.82
C GLU A 153 10.82 -8.66 14.47
N ASP A 154 11.40 -9.17 13.39
CA ASP A 154 10.76 -9.27 12.07
C ASP A 154 9.46 -10.12 12.09
N GLU A 155 9.48 -11.27 12.77
CA GLU A 155 8.31 -12.14 12.89
C GLU A 155 7.19 -11.46 13.69
N PHE A 156 7.53 -10.76 14.78
CA PHE A 156 6.55 -10.03 15.59
C PHE A 156 5.98 -8.82 14.83
N THR A 157 6.83 -8.10 14.09
CA THR A 157 6.42 -6.95 13.27
C THR A 157 5.50 -7.38 12.12
N LYS A 158 5.71 -8.57 11.54
CA LYS A 158 4.78 -9.17 10.57
C LYS A 158 3.38 -9.41 11.15
N PHE A 159 3.21 -9.67 12.45
CA PHE A 159 1.87 -9.73 13.04
C PHE A 159 1.19 -8.36 13.03
N LYS A 160 1.89 -7.28 13.37
CA LYS A 160 1.37 -5.91 13.29
C LYS A 160 0.93 -5.59 11.85
N SER A 161 1.80 -5.86 10.87
CA SER A 161 1.52 -5.60 9.44
C SER A 161 0.36 -6.45 8.91
N ASN A 162 0.31 -7.75 9.22
CA ASN A 162 -0.79 -8.63 8.81
C ASN A 162 -2.14 -8.23 9.44
N TRP A 163 -2.12 -7.82 10.72
CA TRP A 163 -3.30 -7.33 11.42
C TRP A 163 -3.84 -6.04 10.77
N LEU A 164 -2.97 -5.07 10.54
CA LEU A 164 -3.29 -3.81 9.87
C LEU A 164 -3.87 -4.04 8.47
N ILE A 165 -3.27 -4.93 7.67
CA ILE A 165 -3.77 -5.32 6.33
C ILE A 165 -5.15 -5.98 6.42
N LYS A 166 -5.40 -6.83 7.43
CA LYS A 166 -6.71 -7.47 7.66
C LYS A 166 -7.78 -6.45 8.05
N TYR A 167 -7.46 -5.48 8.91
CA TYR A 167 -8.41 -4.47 9.37
C TYR A 167 -8.64 -3.35 8.33
N ALA A 168 -7.66 -3.12 7.44
CA ALA A 168 -7.75 -2.22 6.29
C ALA A 168 -8.07 -0.74 6.63
N ASN A 169 -7.70 -0.29 7.84
CA ASN A 169 -7.77 1.12 8.21
C ASN A 169 -6.56 1.89 7.63
N PHE A 170 -6.73 2.48 6.45
CA PHE A 170 -5.64 3.13 5.71
C PHE A 170 -5.01 4.31 6.45
N ASP A 171 -5.81 5.14 7.15
CA ASP A 171 -5.30 6.31 7.86
C ASP A 171 -4.41 5.87 9.05
N LEU A 172 -4.78 4.79 9.75
CA LEU A 172 -3.98 4.19 10.83
C LEU A 172 -2.68 3.54 10.31
N ILE A 173 -2.72 2.90 9.13
CA ILE A 173 -1.53 2.36 8.46
C ILE A 173 -0.57 3.47 8.05
N GLU A 174 -1.11 4.54 7.45
CA GLU A 174 -0.34 5.72 7.04
C GLU A 174 0.35 6.36 8.26
N GLU A 175 -0.39 6.58 9.35
CA GLU A 175 0.16 7.12 10.59
C GLU A 175 1.27 6.22 11.18
N TYR A 176 1.05 4.90 11.22
CA TYR A 176 2.01 3.92 11.74
C TYR A 176 3.32 3.90 10.95
N LEU A 177 3.24 3.90 9.61
CA LEU A 177 4.40 3.91 8.73
C LEU A 177 5.19 5.22 8.85
N ILE A 178 4.51 6.38 8.88
CA ILE A 178 5.15 7.70 8.88
C ILE A 178 5.77 8.02 10.24
N LYS A 179 5.04 7.83 11.36
CA LYS A 179 5.57 8.18 12.69
C LYS A 179 6.82 7.40 13.06
N ASN A 180 6.91 6.14 12.62
CA ASN A 180 8.05 5.26 12.91
C ASN A 180 9.12 5.27 11.79
N GLN A 181 8.84 5.87 10.63
CA GLN A 181 9.69 5.85 9.41
C GLN A 181 10.06 4.45 8.90
N ILE A 182 9.24 3.44 9.20
CA ILE A 182 9.49 1.99 9.00
C ILE A 182 9.20 1.48 7.57
N VAL A 183 9.32 2.32 6.55
CA VAL A 183 9.01 1.93 5.15
C VAL A 183 10.01 0.90 4.62
N ASN A 184 11.26 0.97 5.08
CA ASN A 184 12.32 0.04 4.71
C ASN A 184 12.22 -1.31 5.45
N GLU A 185 11.76 -1.28 6.70
CA GLU A 185 11.51 -2.45 7.55
C GLU A 185 10.21 -3.18 7.18
N ASN A 186 9.19 -2.45 6.72
CA ASN A 186 7.87 -3.00 6.34
C ASN A 186 7.43 -2.62 4.91
N PRO A 187 8.21 -2.99 3.87
CA PRO A 187 7.88 -2.62 2.49
C PRO A 187 6.57 -3.25 2.01
N GLU A 188 6.16 -4.41 2.54
CA GLU A 188 4.88 -5.06 2.19
C GLU A 188 3.67 -4.24 2.64
N LEU A 189 3.73 -3.63 3.84
CA LEU A 189 2.66 -2.79 4.37
C LEU A 189 2.57 -1.45 3.62
N ALA A 190 3.73 -0.85 3.30
CA ALA A 190 3.79 0.36 2.49
C ALA A 190 3.27 0.12 1.05
N LYS A 191 3.63 -1.02 0.42
CA LYS A 191 3.08 -1.44 -0.88
C LYS A 191 1.56 -1.56 -0.83
N TYR A 192 1.03 -2.27 0.15
CA TYR A 192 -0.40 -2.42 0.34
C TYR A 192 -1.11 -1.06 0.44
N LEU A 193 -0.59 -0.12 1.23
CA LEU A 193 -1.17 1.22 1.36
C LEU A 193 -1.21 1.97 0.02
N VAL A 194 -0.05 2.12 -0.65
CA VAL A 194 0.04 2.94 -1.87
C VAL A 194 -0.70 2.32 -3.05
N ASP A 195 -0.77 0.99 -3.13
CA ASP A 195 -1.55 0.26 -4.13
C ASP A 195 -3.06 0.40 -3.87
N GLN A 196 -3.50 0.41 -2.61
CA GLN A 196 -4.91 0.64 -2.27
C GLN A 196 -5.36 2.07 -2.58
N TYR A 197 -4.52 3.08 -2.30
CA TYR A 197 -4.77 4.46 -2.71
C TYR A 197 -4.77 4.62 -4.24
N LEU A 198 -3.78 4.05 -4.93
CA LEU A 198 -3.72 4.07 -6.39
C LEU A 198 -4.90 3.35 -7.04
N SER A 199 -5.39 2.25 -6.45
CA SER A 199 -6.58 1.52 -6.91
C SER A 199 -7.88 2.30 -6.81
N GLN A 200 -7.87 3.42 -6.08
CA GLN A 200 -8.99 4.36 -5.96
C GLN A 200 -8.79 5.60 -6.86
N SER A 201 -7.81 5.54 -7.76
CA SER A 201 -7.31 6.66 -8.57
C SER A 201 -6.82 7.86 -7.75
N ASN A 202 -6.57 7.67 -6.44
CA ASN A 202 -6.11 8.71 -5.53
C ASN A 202 -4.58 8.77 -5.50
N VAL A 203 -4.02 9.25 -6.62
CA VAL A 203 -2.57 9.46 -6.78
C VAL A 203 -2.04 10.47 -5.77
N GLU A 204 -2.84 11.49 -5.43
CA GLU A 204 -2.49 12.56 -4.48
C GLU A 204 -2.13 11.99 -3.11
N LYS A 205 -3.01 11.17 -2.49
CA LYS A 205 -2.71 10.48 -1.23
C LYS A 205 -1.45 9.61 -1.29
N SER A 206 -1.26 8.83 -2.36
CA SER A 206 -0.05 8.02 -2.52
C SER A 206 1.22 8.88 -2.55
N CYS A 207 1.19 10.04 -3.20
CA CYS A 207 2.33 10.94 -3.29
C CYS A 207 2.53 11.83 -2.05
N GLU A 208 1.46 12.18 -1.33
CA GLU A 208 1.54 12.77 0.00
C GLU A 208 2.24 11.83 0.98
N PHE A 209 1.92 10.54 0.98
CA PHE A 209 2.59 9.53 1.80
C PHE A 209 4.12 9.55 1.57
N PHE A 210 4.57 9.46 0.31
CA PHE A 210 6.00 9.50 -0.01
C PHE A 210 6.67 10.83 0.39
N SER A 211 5.97 11.96 0.30
CA SER A 211 6.51 13.27 0.70
C SER A 211 6.83 13.40 2.21
N LYS A 212 6.27 12.51 3.03
CA LYS A 212 6.45 12.46 4.50
C LYS A 212 7.54 11.46 4.92
N ILE A 213 8.16 10.75 3.98
CA ILE A 213 9.24 9.80 4.23
C ILE A 213 10.60 10.53 4.12
N ILE A 214 11.42 10.38 5.16
CA ILE A 214 12.71 11.07 5.31
C ILE A 214 13.86 10.19 4.81
N GLU A 215 13.79 8.88 5.08
CA GLU A 215 14.84 7.94 4.70
C GLU A 215 14.78 7.56 3.21
N PRO A 216 15.94 7.34 2.54
CA PRO A 216 15.98 6.75 1.22
C PRO A 216 15.29 5.38 1.19
N ILE A 217 14.41 5.17 0.21
CA ILE A 217 13.65 3.93 0.07
C ILE A 217 14.54 2.87 -0.58
N ASN A 218 14.63 1.70 0.06
CA ASN A 218 15.43 0.58 -0.43
C ASN A 218 14.68 -0.24 -1.48
N ASP A 219 13.42 -0.58 -1.21
CA ASP A 219 12.59 -1.42 -2.09
C ASP A 219 12.39 -0.82 -3.50
N ASP A 220 12.65 -1.63 -4.53
CA ASP A 220 12.61 -1.20 -5.93
C ASP A 220 11.24 -0.69 -6.39
N TYR A 221 10.15 -1.32 -5.94
CA TYR A 221 8.80 -0.93 -6.35
C TYR A 221 8.38 0.39 -5.70
N LEU A 222 8.61 0.52 -4.40
CA LEU A 222 8.37 1.77 -3.67
C LEU A 222 9.30 2.90 -4.17
N SER A 223 10.52 2.56 -4.58
CA SER A 223 11.44 3.51 -5.25
C SER A 223 10.88 4.00 -6.59
N LYS A 224 10.39 3.10 -7.46
CA LYS A 224 9.69 3.47 -8.71
C LYS A 224 8.50 4.38 -8.44
N PHE A 225 7.70 4.07 -7.43
CA PHE A 225 6.52 4.85 -7.06
C PHE A 225 6.92 6.26 -6.57
N ASN A 226 7.92 6.37 -5.69
CA ASN A 226 8.43 7.65 -5.21
C ASN A 226 8.95 8.53 -6.37
N VAL A 227 9.76 7.97 -7.28
CA VAL A 227 10.24 8.68 -8.48
C VAL A 227 9.07 9.18 -9.34
N TYR A 228 8.05 8.34 -9.56
CA TYR A 228 6.84 8.76 -10.27
C TYR A 228 6.10 9.91 -9.53
N CYS A 229 5.98 9.84 -8.21
CA CYS A 229 5.33 10.86 -7.40
C CYS A 229 6.08 12.21 -7.41
N LEU A 230 7.41 12.19 -7.41
CA LEU A 230 8.22 13.41 -7.56
C LEU A 230 7.95 14.08 -8.91
N ILE A 231 7.88 13.32 -10.01
CA ILE A 231 7.50 13.85 -11.33
C ILE A 231 6.07 14.40 -11.33
N ASN A 232 5.12 13.67 -10.75
CA ASN A 232 3.73 14.13 -10.64
C ASN A 232 3.60 15.44 -9.84
N ASN A 233 4.50 15.65 -8.88
CA ASN A 233 4.61 16.87 -8.07
C ASN A 233 5.52 17.95 -8.71
N ASN A 234 5.87 17.82 -10.01
CA ASN A 234 6.77 18.69 -10.77
C ASN A 234 8.22 18.82 -10.23
N LYS A 235 8.66 17.91 -9.36
CA LYS A 235 10.04 17.82 -8.85
C LYS A 235 10.91 16.93 -9.76
N ILE A 236 11.00 17.30 -11.04
CA ILE A 236 11.63 16.47 -12.08
C ILE A 236 13.11 16.22 -11.79
N ASP A 237 13.88 17.26 -11.42
CA ASP A 237 15.32 17.15 -11.17
C ASP A 237 15.64 16.21 -9.98
N GLU A 238 14.83 16.28 -8.91
CA GLU A 238 14.92 15.37 -7.76
C GLU A 238 14.64 13.91 -8.17
N ALA A 239 13.61 13.71 -9.01
CA ALA A 239 13.20 12.39 -9.48
C ALA A 239 14.27 11.72 -10.35
N ILE A 240 14.85 12.48 -11.29
CA ILE A 240 15.92 12.00 -12.17
C ILE A 240 17.18 11.67 -11.35
N LEU A 241 17.59 12.54 -10.43
CA LEU A 241 18.73 12.27 -9.56
C LEU A 241 18.58 10.98 -8.75
N ILE A 242 17.41 10.76 -8.14
CA ILE A 242 17.11 9.53 -7.38
C ILE A 242 17.09 8.30 -8.30
N TYR A 243 16.56 8.43 -9.51
CA TYR A 243 16.52 7.35 -10.49
C TYR A 243 17.90 6.96 -11.00
N ASP A 244 18.76 7.93 -11.34
CA ASP A 244 20.13 7.68 -11.79
C ASP A 244 20.97 7.04 -10.67
N LEU A 245 20.85 7.52 -9.42
CA LEU A 245 21.48 6.88 -8.27
C LEU A 245 21.04 5.41 -8.10
N LYS A 246 19.75 5.09 -8.34
CA LYS A 246 19.27 3.71 -8.33
C LYS A 246 19.84 2.87 -9.48
N LYS A 247 20.03 3.44 -10.68
CA LYS A 247 20.68 2.74 -11.82
C LYS A 247 22.14 2.41 -11.53
N GLU A 248 22.89 3.33 -10.92
CA GLU A 248 24.27 3.08 -10.47
C GLU A 248 24.36 1.98 -9.39
N LEU A 249 23.34 1.88 -8.52
CA LEU A 249 23.18 0.75 -7.59
C LEU A 249 22.75 -0.56 -8.25
N GLY A 250 22.56 -0.59 -9.57
CA GLY A 250 22.29 -1.79 -10.38
C GLY A 250 20.82 -1.99 -10.78
N PHE A 251 19.92 -1.05 -10.47
CA PHE A 251 18.50 -1.14 -10.85
C PHE A 251 18.30 -1.15 -12.37
N LYS A 252 17.47 -2.06 -12.88
CA LYS A 252 17.20 -2.25 -14.32
C LYS A 252 15.75 -2.62 -14.59
N ASP A 253 14.97 -1.63 -15.04
CA ASP A 253 13.61 -1.82 -15.53
C ASP A 253 13.38 -0.98 -16.80
N GLN A 254 13.53 -1.62 -17.96
CA GLN A 254 13.36 -0.97 -19.27
C GLN A 254 11.91 -0.51 -19.51
N TYR A 255 10.93 -1.17 -18.88
CA TYR A 255 9.53 -0.75 -19.02
C TYR A 255 9.33 0.58 -18.29
N PHE A 256 9.77 0.66 -17.04
CA PHE A 256 9.72 1.89 -16.27
C PHE A 256 10.54 3.01 -16.92
N GLU A 257 11.76 2.74 -17.40
CA GLU A 257 12.64 3.73 -18.04
C GLU A 257 11.98 4.43 -19.23
N LYS A 258 11.34 3.68 -20.14
CA LYS A 258 10.62 4.27 -21.29
C LYS A 258 9.45 5.14 -20.85
N LYS A 259 8.66 4.67 -19.88
CA LYS A 259 7.50 5.40 -19.35
C LYS A 259 7.94 6.68 -18.64
N LEU A 260 9.05 6.62 -17.90
CA LEU A 260 9.69 7.74 -17.24
C LEU A 260 10.16 8.81 -18.25
N ASN A 261 10.91 8.39 -19.27
CA ASN A 261 11.43 9.29 -20.32
C ASN A 261 10.30 10.02 -21.07
N PHE A 262 9.17 9.35 -21.30
CA PHE A 262 7.97 10.00 -21.85
C PHE A 262 7.34 11.01 -20.88
N LEU A 263 7.15 10.65 -19.60
CA LEU A 263 6.58 11.54 -18.59
C LEU A 263 7.42 12.80 -18.35
N VAL A 264 8.75 12.70 -18.48
CA VAL A 264 9.70 13.80 -18.32
C VAL A 264 9.86 14.63 -19.62
N GLY A 265 9.43 14.09 -20.78
CA GLY A 265 9.52 14.76 -22.07
C GLY A 265 10.86 14.59 -22.79
N TYR A 266 11.66 13.59 -22.42
CA TYR A 266 12.88 13.22 -23.17
C TYR A 266 12.56 12.49 -24.48
N THR A 267 11.39 11.86 -24.59
CA THR A 267 10.94 11.12 -25.78
C THR A 267 9.46 11.42 -26.07
N GLU A 268 9.15 11.82 -27.30
CA GLU A 268 7.76 11.94 -27.78
C GLU A 268 7.15 10.58 -28.21
N GLU A 269 7.96 9.51 -28.26
CA GLU A 269 7.51 8.17 -28.64
C GLU A 269 6.60 7.55 -27.56
N ILE A 270 5.34 7.28 -27.92
CA ILE A 270 4.38 6.61 -27.06
C ILE A 270 4.62 5.10 -27.11
N ASP A 271 5.07 4.51 -26.00
CA ASP A 271 5.08 3.05 -25.85
C ASP A 271 3.66 2.56 -25.53
N GLU A 272 3.00 1.91 -26.50
CA GLU A 272 1.64 1.36 -26.35
C GLU A 272 1.58 0.11 -25.43
N THR A 273 2.71 -0.42 -24.96
CA THR A 273 2.70 -1.63 -24.12
C THR A 273 2.08 -1.40 -22.73
N ILE A 274 1.19 -2.32 -22.36
CA ILE A 274 0.47 -2.37 -21.07
C ILE A 274 1.03 -3.53 -20.24
N SER A 275 1.32 -3.27 -18.97
CA SER A 275 1.78 -4.27 -18.01
C SER A 275 0.75 -4.44 -16.89
N GLU A 276 0.21 -5.66 -16.73
CA GLU A 276 -0.65 -6.03 -15.60
C GLU A 276 0.16 -6.50 -14.37
N LYS A 277 1.50 -6.44 -14.40
CA LYS A 277 2.38 -6.98 -13.33
C LYS A 277 2.19 -6.28 -11.98
N SER A 278 1.90 -5.00 -12.00
CA SER A 278 1.64 -4.18 -10.81
C SER A 278 0.69 -3.04 -11.17
N ILE A 279 0.00 -2.49 -10.16
CA ILE A 279 -0.89 -1.37 -10.40
C ILE A 279 -0.14 -0.10 -10.80
N LEU A 280 1.08 0.13 -10.30
CA LEU A 280 1.92 1.24 -10.77
C LEU A 280 2.28 1.10 -12.25
N ASP A 281 2.73 -0.07 -12.70
CA ASP A 281 3.08 -0.27 -14.12
C ASP A 281 1.84 -0.07 -15.03
N PHE A 282 0.65 -0.51 -14.59
CA PHE A 282 -0.61 -0.28 -15.28
C PHE A 282 -1.02 1.20 -15.29
N HIS A 283 -0.84 1.90 -14.17
CA HIS A 283 -1.10 3.33 -14.05
C HIS A 283 -0.18 4.15 -14.98
N LEU A 284 1.11 3.80 -15.03
CA LEU A 284 2.06 4.41 -15.97
C LEU A 284 1.62 4.15 -17.43
N ALA A 285 1.15 2.96 -17.77
CA ALA A 285 0.60 2.67 -19.09
C ALA A 285 -0.56 3.61 -19.47
N HIS A 286 -1.50 3.85 -18.54
CA HIS A 286 -2.59 4.80 -18.71
C HIS A 286 -2.08 6.24 -18.87
N ARG A 287 -1.17 6.69 -17.99
CA ARG A 287 -0.68 8.08 -17.99
C ARG A 287 0.16 8.44 -19.22
N THR A 288 0.88 7.47 -19.81
CA THR A 288 1.74 7.71 -20.98
C THR A 288 1.06 7.54 -22.33
N ASN A 289 -0.20 7.05 -22.38
CA ASN A 289 -0.88 6.78 -23.64
C ASN A 289 -2.23 7.53 -23.73
N PRO A 290 -2.31 8.62 -24.52
CA PRO A 290 -3.56 9.37 -24.74
C PRO A 290 -4.69 8.55 -25.40
N LYS A 291 -4.39 7.38 -25.97
CA LYS A 291 -5.35 6.43 -26.56
C LYS A 291 -5.42 5.13 -25.77
N PHE A 292 -5.19 5.19 -24.45
CA PHE A 292 -5.25 4.02 -23.59
C PHE A 292 -6.61 3.31 -23.71
N SER A 293 -6.56 2.02 -24.01
CA SER A 293 -7.72 1.13 -24.03
C SER A 293 -7.28 -0.25 -23.52
N PHE A 294 -8.10 -0.86 -22.68
CA PHE A 294 -7.78 -2.12 -22.03
C PHE A 294 -9.06 -2.92 -21.76
N GLU A 295 -9.15 -4.14 -22.28
CA GLU A 295 -10.21 -5.08 -21.95
C GLU A 295 -9.73 -6.00 -20.81
N PRO A 296 -10.25 -5.86 -19.57
CA PRO A 296 -9.88 -6.70 -18.45
C PRO A 296 -10.35 -8.16 -18.63
N LYS A 297 -9.59 -9.09 -18.06
CA LYS A 297 -9.81 -10.54 -18.15
C LYS A 297 -10.21 -11.10 -16.78
N GLU A 298 -10.67 -12.35 -16.75
CA GLU A 298 -10.94 -13.05 -15.48
C GLU A 298 -9.72 -13.16 -14.55
N VAL A 299 -8.51 -13.12 -15.12
CA VAL A 299 -7.23 -13.19 -14.39
C VAL A 299 -6.67 -11.82 -13.98
N THR A 300 -7.28 -10.72 -14.45
CA THR A 300 -6.84 -9.36 -14.11
C THR A 300 -7.07 -9.10 -12.62
N SER A 301 -6.11 -8.46 -11.95
CA SER A 301 -6.13 -8.31 -10.49
C SER A 301 -7.25 -7.38 -10.01
N LYS A 302 -7.79 -7.64 -8.82
CA LYS A 302 -8.86 -6.82 -8.19
C LYS A 302 -8.47 -5.34 -8.05
N LEU A 303 -7.18 -5.05 -7.86
CA LEU A 303 -6.65 -3.68 -7.79
C LEU A 303 -6.76 -2.96 -9.14
N ILE A 304 -6.45 -3.64 -10.24
CA ILE A 304 -6.60 -3.08 -11.60
C ILE A 304 -8.09 -2.92 -11.94
N TRP A 305 -8.95 -3.87 -11.55
CA TRP A 305 -10.41 -3.75 -11.70
C TRP A 305 -10.98 -2.51 -11.00
N LYS A 306 -10.62 -2.31 -9.73
CA LYS A 306 -11.03 -1.15 -8.94
C LYS A 306 -10.50 0.15 -9.54
N TYR A 307 -9.24 0.17 -9.99
CA TYR A 307 -8.64 1.31 -10.69
C TYR A 307 -9.33 1.67 -12.00
N LEU A 308 -9.71 0.67 -12.81
CA LEU A 308 -10.46 0.88 -14.05
C LEU A 308 -11.84 1.50 -13.76
N SER A 309 -12.52 1.02 -12.71
CA SER A 309 -13.79 1.56 -12.25
C SER A 309 -13.66 3.02 -11.82
N THR A 310 -12.76 3.31 -10.87
CA THR A 310 -12.58 4.68 -10.35
C THR A 310 -12.00 5.67 -11.35
N SER A 311 -11.27 5.18 -12.37
CA SER A 311 -10.75 6.02 -13.46
C SER A 311 -11.75 6.23 -14.61
N ASN A 312 -12.95 5.61 -14.57
CA ASN A 312 -13.91 5.55 -15.69
C ASN A 312 -13.30 4.99 -17.00
N LEU A 313 -12.42 3.98 -16.87
CA LEU A 313 -11.76 3.28 -17.98
C LEU A 313 -12.44 1.94 -18.34
N LEU A 314 -13.48 1.57 -17.60
CA LEU A 314 -14.30 0.41 -17.90
C LEU A 314 -15.11 0.62 -19.19
N PHE A 315 -15.28 -0.46 -19.97
CA PHE A 315 -16.11 -0.44 -21.17
C PHE A 315 -17.59 -0.25 -20.80
N ASN A 316 -18.32 0.45 -21.66
CA ASN A 316 -19.74 0.70 -21.45
C ASN A 316 -20.53 -0.61 -21.58
N VAL A 317 -21.24 -1.00 -20.51
CA VAL A 317 -22.03 -2.25 -20.50
C VAL A 317 -23.08 -2.27 -21.62
N ASN A 318 -23.58 -1.10 -22.04
CA ASN A 318 -24.54 -0.96 -23.13
C ASN A 318 -23.97 -1.26 -24.53
N GLU A 319 -22.65 -1.25 -24.70
CA GLU A 319 -21.98 -1.53 -25.98
C GLU A 319 -21.67 -3.03 -26.16
N ILE A 320 -21.85 -3.85 -25.12
CA ILE A 320 -21.66 -5.30 -25.18
C ILE A 320 -22.75 -5.95 -26.03
N GLU A 321 -22.35 -6.78 -27.00
CA GLU A 321 -23.26 -7.64 -27.76
C GLU A 321 -23.71 -8.85 -26.92
N ILE A 322 -25.01 -9.18 -26.96
CA ILE A 322 -25.58 -10.30 -26.18
C ILE A 322 -25.02 -11.68 -26.55
N THR A 323 -24.31 -11.78 -27.67
CA THR A 323 -23.63 -12.99 -28.17
C THR A 323 -22.27 -13.23 -27.51
N ASP A 324 -21.67 -12.21 -26.88
CA ASP A 324 -20.36 -12.31 -26.22
C ASP A 324 -20.52 -12.73 -24.76
N ILE A 325 -20.91 -14.01 -24.56
CA ILE A 325 -21.19 -14.58 -23.24
C ILE A 325 -20.00 -14.42 -22.28
N ASP A 326 -18.77 -14.52 -22.79
CA ASP A 326 -17.55 -14.38 -21.99
C ASP A 326 -17.39 -12.96 -21.44
N LYS A 327 -17.64 -11.91 -22.24
CA LYS A 327 -17.67 -10.53 -21.73
C LYS A 327 -18.79 -10.30 -20.71
N ILE A 328 -19.94 -10.94 -20.86
CA ILE A 328 -21.05 -10.83 -19.90
C ILE A 328 -20.68 -11.49 -18.57
N ALA A 329 -20.06 -12.67 -18.58
CA ALA A 329 -19.56 -13.34 -17.38
C ALA A 329 -18.48 -12.51 -16.65
N ILE A 330 -17.64 -11.79 -17.41
CA ILE A 330 -16.69 -10.82 -16.86
C ILE A 330 -17.41 -9.64 -16.16
N VAL A 331 -18.48 -9.09 -16.75
CA VAL A 331 -19.30 -8.05 -16.11
C VAL A 331 -19.99 -8.58 -14.84
N GLU A 332 -20.57 -9.79 -14.86
CA GLU A 332 -21.19 -10.41 -13.68
C GLU A 332 -20.21 -10.52 -12.49
N LYS A 333 -18.96 -10.90 -12.75
CA LYS A 333 -17.88 -10.91 -11.75
C LYS A 333 -17.52 -9.51 -11.26
N ALA A 334 -17.42 -8.53 -12.16
CA ALA A 334 -17.09 -7.16 -11.80
C ALA A 334 -18.22 -6.46 -11.02
N VAL A 335 -19.49 -6.81 -11.25
CA VAL A 335 -20.65 -6.36 -10.45
C VAL A 335 -20.62 -6.99 -9.06
N HIS A 336 -20.28 -8.28 -8.94
CA HIS A 336 -20.06 -8.94 -7.65
C HIS A 336 -18.97 -8.26 -6.81
N GLU A 337 -17.90 -7.79 -7.46
CA GLU A 337 -16.84 -7.00 -6.82
C GLU A 337 -17.18 -5.51 -6.63
N LYS A 338 -18.41 -5.09 -6.98
CA LYS A 338 -18.92 -3.70 -6.89
C LYS A 338 -18.17 -2.68 -7.76
N ASN A 339 -17.54 -3.13 -8.84
CA ASN A 339 -16.85 -2.28 -9.84
C ASN A 339 -17.81 -1.73 -10.93
N TYR A 340 -18.97 -2.37 -11.11
CA TYR A 340 -20.13 -1.87 -11.88
C TYR A 340 -21.39 -1.89 -10.99
N SER A 341 -22.45 -1.19 -11.40
CA SER A 341 -23.74 -1.28 -10.70
C SER A 341 -24.51 -2.55 -11.06
N GLU A 342 -25.32 -3.06 -10.13
CA GLU A 342 -26.29 -4.13 -10.44
C GLU A 342 -27.25 -3.70 -11.56
N THR A 343 -27.62 -2.41 -11.63
CA THR A 343 -28.50 -1.87 -12.66
C THR A 343 -27.96 -2.06 -14.07
N ASP A 344 -26.66 -1.87 -14.30
CA ASP A 344 -26.03 -2.05 -15.63
C ASP A 344 -26.13 -3.51 -16.11
N LEU A 345 -25.87 -4.46 -15.19
CA LEU A 345 -26.01 -5.89 -15.45
C LEU A 345 -27.45 -6.29 -15.79
N TYR A 346 -28.42 -5.75 -15.07
CA TYR A 346 -29.81 -6.06 -15.30
C TYR A 346 -30.40 -5.36 -16.54
N GLU A 347 -29.82 -4.25 -17.00
CA GLU A 347 -30.10 -3.70 -18.33
C GLU A 347 -29.51 -4.54 -19.47
N LEU A 348 -28.34 -5.14 -19.28
CA LEU A 348 -27.79 -6.17 -20.17
C LEU A 348 -28.69 -7.41 -20.24
N TYR A 349 -29.17 -7.93 -19.11
CA TYR A 349 -30.11 -9.07 -19.10
C TYR A 349 -31.44 -8.77 -19.81
N LYS A 350 -31.94 -7.52 -19.76
CA LYS A 350 -33.17 -7.12 -20.50
C LYS A 350 -33.00 -7.12 -22.02
N ARG A 351 -31.77 -7.07 -22.55
CA ARG A 351 -31.48 -7.10 -24.00
C ARG A 351 -31.53 -8.48 -24.62
N PHE A 352 -31.47 -9.56 -23.83
CA PHE A 352 -31.60 -10.93 -24.34
C PHE A 352 -32.97 -11.18 -24.97
N GLN A 353 -33.01 -11.88 -26.10
CA GLN A 353 -34.25 -12.15 -26.84
C GLN A 353 -34.71 -13.60 -26.61
N PHE A 354 -35.73 -13.77 -25.76
CA PHE A 354 -36.34 -15.08 -25.49
C PHE A 354 -37.72 -15.21 -26.15
N LYS A 355 -38.06 -16.41 -26.61
CA LYS A 355 -39.42 -16.74 -27.09
C LYS A 355 -40.39 -16.81 -25.91
N ILE A 356 -41.66 -16.54 -26.18
CA ILE A 356 -42.74 -16.61 -25.15
C ILE A 356 -42.77 -17.99 -24.50
N ASP A 357 -42.64 -19.08 -25.27
CA ASP A 357 -42.62 -20.45 -24.75
C ASP A 357 -41.41 -20.72 -23.82
N GLN A 358 -40.29 -20.02 -24.02
CA GLN A 358 -39.11 -20.12 -23.15
C GLN A 358 -39.34 -19.39 -21.83
N LEU A 359 -39.96 -18.21 -21.86
CA LEU A 359 -40.32 -17.44 -20.67
C LEU A 359 -41.40 -18.16 -19.84
N LEU A 360 -42.38 -18.78 -20.49
CA LEU A 360 -43.43 -19.55 -19.80
C LEU A 360 -42.86 -20.76 -19.04
N ASN A 361 -41.92 -21.49 -19.65
CA ASN A 361 -41.31 -22.70 -19.10
C ASN A 361 -39.92 -22.46 -18.46
N ALA A 362 -39.63 -21.23 -18.04
CA ALA A 362 -38.30 -20.82 -17.57
C ALA A 362 -37.77 -21.67 -16.40
N THR A 363 -38.65 -22.13 -15.49
CA THR A 363 -38.32 -22.98 -14.32
C THR A 363 -37.78 -24.37 -14.67
N GLU A 364 -37.97 -24.83 -15.89
CA GLU A 364 -37.39 -26.08 -16.40
C GLU A 364 -36.21 -25.79 -17.34
N LEU A 365 -36.38 -24.85 -18.26
CA LEU A 365 -35.42 -24.57 -19.33
C LEU A 365 -34.10 -23.97 -18.83
N TYR A 366 -34.08 -23.20 -17.74
CA TYR A 366 -32.85 -22.60 -17.20
C TYR A 366 -31.76 -23.63 -16.87
N LYS A 367 -32.15 -24.88 -16.59
CA LYS A 367 -31.25 -26.00 -16.27
C LYS A 367 -30.48 -26.53 -17.49
N SER A 368 -30.89 -26.13 -18.69
CA SER A 368 -30.35 -26.60 -19.98
C SER A 368 -29.62 -25.51 -20.77
N LEU A 369 -29.67 -24.26 -20.30
CA LEU A 369 -29.05 -23.10 -20.95
C LEU A 369 -27.65 -22.80 -20.36
N PRO A 370 -26.77 -22.09 -21.11
CA PRO A 370 -25.58 -21.46 -20.54
C PRO A 370 -25.92 -20.60 -19.31
N THR A 371 -25.06 -20.55 -18.28
CA THR A 371 -25.49 -19.95 -17.00
C THR A 371 -25.92 -18.48 -17.11
N THR A 372 -25.22 -17.68 -17.91
CA THR A 372 -25.57 -16.29 -18.18
C THR A 372 -26.95 -16.17 -18.84
N GLU A 373 -27.23 -16.96 -19.89
CA GLU A 373 -28.56 -17.00 -20.53
C GLU A 373 -29.64 -17.45 -19.55
N ALA A 374 -29.34 -18.43 -18.70
CA ALA A 374 -30.24 -18.92 -17.67
C ALA A 374 -30.60 -17.83 -16.64
N LYS A 375 -29.63 -17.04 -16.17
CA LYS A 375 -29.87 -15.87 -15.29
C LYS A 375 -30.75 -14.83 -15.99
N ALA A 376 -30.42 -14.47 -17.24
CA ALA A 376 -31.18 -13.49 -18.00
C ALA A 376 -32.64 -13.94 -18.24
N LEU A 377 -32.86 -15.22 -18.56
CA LEU A 377 -34.19 -15.81 -18.74
C LEU A 377 -35.01 -15.75 -17.44
N ILE A 378 -34.42 -16.17 -16.32
CA ILE A 378 -35.09 -16.15 -15.01
C ILE A 378 -35.37 -14.70 -14.58
N TYR A 379 -34.43 -13.77 -14.75
CA TYR A 379 -34.61 -12.36 -14.42
C TYR A 379 -35.75 -11.72 -15.23
N GLN A 380 -35.77 -11.90 -16.56
CA GLN A 380 -36.90 -11.44 -17.38
C GLN A 380 -38.22 -12.07 -16.96
N ARG A 381 -38.22 -13.36 -16.57
CA ARG A 381 -39.42 -14.03 -16.08
C ARG A 381 -39.90 -13.48 -14.72
N ILE A 382 -39.00 -13.06 -13.83
CA ILE A 382 -39.36 -12.36 -12.57
C ILE A 382 -40.10 -11.06 -12.90
N LEU A 383 -39.58 -10.25 -13.82
CA LEU A 383 -40.20 -8.98 -14.24
C LEU A 383 -41.62 -9.15 -14.82
N LEU A 384 -41.88 -10.28 -15.48
CA LEU A 384 -43.18 -10.60 -16.09
C LEU A 384 -44.16 -11.35 -15.16
N THR A 385 -43.80 -11.60 -13.89
CA THR A 385 -44.61 -12.42 -12.98
C THR A 385 -45.29 -11.57 -11.90
N SER A 386 -46.63 -11.55 -11.93
CA SER A 386 -47.47 -10.88 -10.94
C SER A 386 -47.89 -11.74 -9.73
N ASP A 387 -47.74 -13.06 -9.83
CA ASP A 387 -48.07 -14.00 -8.75
C ASP A 387 -46.93 -14.04 -7.70
N THR A 388 -47.22 -13.66 -6.45
CA THR A 388 -46.23 -13.57 -5.36
C THR A 388 -45.45 -14.87 -5.16
N ASN A 389 -46.14 -16.02 -5.22
CA ASN A 389 -45.53 -17.32 -4.93
C ASN A 389 -44.50 -17.70 -6.00
N LYS A 390 -44.89 -17.55 -7.28
CA LYS A 390 -44.01 -17.78 -8.43
C LYS A 390 -42.89 -16.75 -8.51
N LYS A 391 -43.15 -15.48 -8.18
CA LYS A 391 -42.11 -14.44 -8.14
C LYS A 391 -41.05 -14.80 -7.08
N LEU A 392 -41.45 -15.20 -5.88
CA LEU A 392 -40.54 -15.66 -4.81
C LEU A 392 -39.76 -16.93 -5.18
N GLU A 393 -40.41 -17.91 -5.82
CA GLU A 393 -39.74 -19.13 -6.32
C GLU A 393 -38.64 -18.79 -7.34
N LEU A 394 -38.95 -17.95 -8.32
CA LEU A 394 -37.99 -17.51 -9.35
C LEU A 394 -36.84 -16.68 -8.76
N ILE A 395 -37.14 -15.77 -7.84
CA ILE A 395 -36.13 -14.96 -7.12
C ILE A 395 -35.16 -15.89 -6.36
N LYS A 396 -35.68 -16.92 -5.69
CA LYS A 396 -34.85 -17.90 -5.00
C LYS A 396 -33.98 -18.71 -5.98
N ILE A 397 -34.55 -19.19 -7.08
CA ILE A 397 -33.80 -19.88 -8.15
C ILE A 397 -32.66 -19.00 -8.67
N LEU A 398 -32.92 -17.71 -8.92
CA LEU A 398 -31.89 -16.77 -9.38
C LEU A 398 -30.78 -16.62 -8.34
N LYS A 399 -31.12 -16.43 -7.06
CA LYS A 399 -30.13 -16.32 -5.98
C LYS A 399 -29.28 -17.59 -5.83
N ASP A 400 -29.90 -18.76 -5.93
CA ASP A 400 -29.21 -20.06 -5.88
C ASP A 400 -28.21 -20.22 -7.05
N ILE A 401 -28.51 -19.67 -8.25
CA ILE A 401 -27.57 -19.63 -9.39
C ILE A 401 -26.37 -18.71 -9.08
N PHE A 402 -26.60 -17.48 -8.59
CA PHE A 402 -25.52 -16.56 -8.22
C PHE A 402 -24.62 -17.11 -7.09
N ILE A 403 -25.21 -17.82 -6.11
CA ILE A 403 -24.45 -18.50 -5.04
C ILE A 403 -23.59 -19.64 -5.62
N LYS A 404 -24.13 -20.46 -6.53
CA LYS A 404 -23.41 -21.58 -7.14
C LYS A 404 -22.14 -21.14 -7.90
N GLU A 405 -22.15 -19.94 -8.45
CA GLU A 405 -21.01 -19.36 -9.18
C GLU A 405 -20.13 -18.43 -8.32
N ASN A 406 -20.33 -18.41 -7.00
CA ASN A 406 -19.61 -17.56 -6.03
C ASN A 406 -19.73 -16.04 -6.28
N ILE A 407 -20.71 -15.58 -7.06
CA ILE A 407 -20.96 -14.17 -7.41
C ILE A 407 -22.19 -13.60 -6.69
N SER A 408 -22.49 -14.10 -5.48
CA SER A 408 -23.74 -13.83 -4.75
C SER A 408 -24.08 -12.34 -4.58
N LEU A 409 -23.06 -11.49 -4.38
CA LEU A 409 -23.21 -10.04 -4.20
C LEU A 409 -23.71 -9.28 -5.45
N ALA A 410 -23.75 -9.89 -6.64
CA ALA A 410 -24.20 -9.24 -7.87
C ALA A 410 -25.74 -9.16 -8.02
N PHE A 411 -26.48 -9.56 -6.98
CA PHE A 411 -27.94 -9.57 -6.93
C PHE A 411 -28.46 -9.18 -5.55
N ASP A 412 -27.67 -8.57 -4.66
CA ASP A 412 -28.15 -8.26 -3.30
C ASP A 412 -29.09 -7.06 -3.29
N ASP A 413 -28.81 -6.01 -4.07
CA ASP A 413 -29.60 -4.78 -4.05
C ASP A 413 -30.88 -4.89 -4.89
N GLU A 414 -30.82 -5.52 -6.08
CA GLU A 414 -32.01 -5.83 -6.89
C GLU A 414 -32.88 -6.91 -6.22
N LEU A 415 -32.31 -7.86 -5.45
CA LEU A 415 -33.07 -8.76 -4.57
C LEU A 415 -33.84 -7.97 -3.50
N LYS A 416 -33.16 -7.12 -2.72
CA LYS A 416 -33.81 -6.28 -1.68
C LYS A 416 -34.94 -5.45 -2.29
N LYS A 417 -34.75 -4.89 -3.49
CA LYS A 417 -35.76 -4.14 -4.23
C LYS A 417 -36.97 -5.01 -4.57
N PHE A 418 -36.78 -6.18 -5.18
CA PHE A 418 -37.89 -7.10 -5.48
C PHE A 418 -38.64 -7.57 -4.23
N LEU A 419 -37.96 -7.76 -3.11
CA LEU A 419 -38.60 -8.15 -1.84
C LEU A 419 -39.37 -6.98 -1.19
N LYS A 420 -38.88 -5.74 -1.32
CA LYS A 420 -39.57 -4.52 -0.84
C LYS A 420 -40.83 -4.17 -1.65
N GLU A 421 -40.94 -4.62 -2.89
CA GLU A 421 -42.15 -4.49 -3.72
C GLU A 421 -43.30 -5.42 -3.28
N LEU A 422 -43.01 -6.47 -2.49
CA LEU A 422 -44.00 -7.47 -2.09
C LEU A 422 -44.69 -7.07 -0.78
N ASP A 423 -46.01 -7.25 -0.74
CA ASP A 423 -46.81 -7.12 0.48
C ASP A 423 -46.44 -8.24 1.48
N PRO A 424 -45.92 -7.91 2.69
CA PRO A 424 -45.54 -8.89 3.70
C PRO A 424 -46.64 -9.89 4.07
N ASP A 425 -47.91 -9.46 4.04
CA ASP A 425 -49.04 -10.31 4.43
C ASP A 425 -49.37 -11.37 3.36
N THR A 426 -48.83 -11.22 2.14
CA THR A 426 -49.03 -12.17 1.03
C THR A 426 -47.96 -13.28 0.96
N ILE A 427 -46.98 -13.28 1.89
CA ILE A 427 -45.82 -14.17 1.84
C ILE A 427 -46.14 -15.55 2.43
N PRO A 428 -45.97 -16.64 1.68
CA PRO A 428 -46.17 -18.00 2.20
C PRO A 428 -45.17 -18.37 3.30
N ALA A 429 -45.63 -19.18 4.26
CA ALA A 429 -44.84 -19.65 5.41
C ALA A 429 -43.52 -20.36 5.04
N ASN A 430 -43.44 -21.00 3.86
CA ASN A 430 -42.22 -21.65 3.37
C ASN A 430 -41.16 -20.68 2.82
N PHE A 431 -41.52 -19.41 2.59
CA PHE A 431 -40.60 -18.36 2.13
C PHE A 431 -40.27 -17.32 3.21
N THR A 432 -40.98 -17.28 4.34
CA THR A 432 -40.78 -16.29 5.42
C THR A 432 -39.34 -16.22 5.92
N THR A 433 -38.66 -17.36 6.10
CA THR A 433 -37.25 -17.39 6.52
C THR A 433 -36.31 -16.80 5.47
N PHE A 434 -36.56 -17.05 4.19
CA PHE A 434 -35.79 -16.48 3.09
C PHE A 434 -36.00 -14.96 3.01
N TYR A 435 -37.26 -14.51 3.03
CA TYR A 435 -37.63 -13.09 2.99
C TYR A 435 -36.98 -12.29 4.13
N THR A 436 -37.13 -12.75 5.37
CA THR A 436 -36.58 -12.08 6.54
C THR A 436 -35.06 -12.10 6.57
N THR A 437 -34.42 -13.20 6.18
CA THR A 437 -32.94 -13.28 6.15
C THR A 437 -32.35 -12.34 5.09
N SER A 438 -32.91 -12.32 3.88
CA SER A 438 -32.43 -11.49 2.76
C SER A 438 -32.67 -9.98 2.97
N LEU A 439 -33.66 -9.59 3.77
CA LEU A 439 -33.87 -8.18 4.16
C LEU A 439 -32.97 -7.75 5.34
N ASN A 440 -32.74 -8.63 6.31
CA ASN A 440 -32.04 -8.30 7.56
C ASN A 440 -30.50 -8.33 7.47
N GLN A 441 -29.91 -8.55 6.29
CA GLN A 441 -28.45 -8.70 6.12
C GLN A 441 -27.64 -7.43 6.45
N GLU A 442 -28.27 -6.27 6.69
CA GLU A 442 -27.59 -5.00 7.00
C GLU A 442 -27.94 -4.36 8.37
N GLU A 443 -28.87 -4.92 9.17
CA GLU A 443 -29.33 -4.30 10.43
C GLU A 443 -28.93 -5.06 11.71
N ASN A 444 -27.63 -5.15 12.00
CA ASN A 444 -27.12 -5.51 13.33
C ASN A 444 -25.96 -4.62 13.78
N LEU A 445 -26.14 -3.29 13.73
CA LEU A 445 -25.14 -2.33 14.21
C LEU A 445 -25.30 -1.92 15.69
N ASP A 446 -26.51 -1.98 16.28
CA ASP A 446 -26.77 -1.46 17.63
C ASP A 446 -27.52 -2.42 18.57
N LYS A 447 -26.97 -3.62 18.77
CA LYS A 447 -27.37 -4.46 19.93
C LYS A 447 -26.42 -4.20 21.09
N LYS A 448 -26.91 -3.57 22.16
CA LYS A 448 -26.18 -3.42 23.44
C LYS A 448 -25.67 -4.77 23.93
N ILE A 449 -24.39 -5.05 23.69
CA ILE A 449 -23.71 -6.24 24.20
C ILE A 449 -23.64 -6.11 25.72
N LYS A 450 -24.27 -7.05 26.43
CA LYS A 450 -24.06 -7.19 27.88
C LYS A 450 -22.84 -8.07 28.10
N PHE A 451 -21.72 -7.45 28.43
CA PHE A 451 -20.55 -8.16 28.92
C PHE A 451 -20.88 -8.81 30.27
N ASP A 452 -20.67 -10.13 30.39
CA ASP A 452 -20.64 -10.76 31.72
C ASP A 452 -19.22 -10.66 32.27
N ASN A 453 -19.00 -9.63 33.09
CA ASN A 453 -17.72 -9.40 33.77
C ASN A 453 -17.27 -10.60 34.63
N LYS A 454 -18.17 -11.54 34.98
CA LYS A 454 -17.82 -12.79 35.66
C LYS A 454 -17.14 -13.82 34.76
N VAL A 455 -17.12 -13.64 33.44
CA VAL A 455 -16.54 -14.61 32.48
C VAL A 455 -15.31 -14.04 31.77
N ILE A 456 -15.07 -12.72 31.85
CA ILE A 456 -13.89 -12.04 31.26
C ILE A 456 -12.56 -12.69 31.71
N HIS A 457 -12.47 -13.15 32.97
CA HIS A 457 -11.30 -13.87 33.50
C HIS A 457 -11.07 -15.27 32.88
N GLN A 458 -11.97 -15.75 32.01
CA GLN A 458 -11.79 -17.00 31.26
C GLN A 458 -11.23 -16.74 29.86
N SER A 459 -11.12 -15.47 29.43
CA SER A 459 -10.47 -15.10 28.19
C SER A 459 -9.00 -15.50 28.23
N LYS A 460 -8.63 -16.45 27.37
CA LYS A 460 -7.24 -16.92 27.23
C LYS A 460 -6.28 -15.76 26.91
N LEU A 461 -6.76 -14.75 26.18
CA LEU A 461 -6.00 -13.54 25.85
C LEU A 461 -5.74 -12.68 27.10
N ILE A 462 -6.76 -12.45 27.93
CA ILE A 462 -6.62 -11.63 29.14
C ILE A 462 -5.77 -12.35 30.20
N ASN A 463 -5.92 -13.66 30.35
CA ASN A 463 -5.07 -14.44 31.25
C ASN A 463 -3.60 -14.48 30.82
N TYR A 464 -3.33 -14.41 29.51
CA TYR A 464 -1.97 -14.29 28.96
C TYR A 464 -1.30 -12.99 29.42
N PHE A 465 -1.96 -11.85 29.20
CA PHE A 465 -1.44 -10.53 29.59
C PHE A 465 -1.46 -10.28 31.10
N GLY A 466 -2.41 -10.87 31.82
CA GLY A 466 -2.49 -10.80 33.28
C GLY A 466 -1.43 -11.61 34.03
N GLY A 467 -0.48 -12.23 33.35
CA GLY A 467 0.61 -13.00 33.95
C GLY A 467 0.17 -14.32 34.59
N GLY A 468 -0.99 -14.86 34.21
CA GLY A 468 -1.54 -16.11 34.75
C GLY A 468 -0.90 -17.36 34.15
N TYR A 469 0.37 -17.61 34.49
CA TYR A 469 1.15 -18.80 34.12
C TYR A 469 1.76 -19.51 35.33
#